data_AF-A0AA38RQX3-F1
#
_entry.id   AF-A0AA38RQX3-F1
#
_cell.length_a   1.000
_cell.length_b   1.000
_cell.length_c   1.000
_cell.angle_alpha   90.00
_cell.angle_beta   90.00
_cell.angle_gamma   90.00
#
_symmetry.space_group_name_H-M   'P 1'
#
loop_
_entity.id
_entity.type
_entity.pdbx_description
1 polymer ?
#
loop_
_entity_poly.entity_id
_entity_poly.type
_entity_poly.pdbx_seq_one_letter_code
_entity_poly.pdbx_strand_id
1 'polypeptide(L)'
;MASRTCPSCRDILRQQARLIAELRPRPNVRLNRRGAAFEAAKGSRRLLHQTRRLQQDPESDPSLIRSVFSKFAGKTAHGYQVYGATEQIYKACAGQAPYTISEEDRKNETVPTTDEGEEIGVGGGMWHDAFKLPPTFSTWSQVTMLHMYLIVVRLRCLTKPEWHDWQNQLVNHFFNNAEERMDLVHGLSSRMIRQRYLRDLFTTWRGVIMAYDEGFIKGDAVLAAAVWRNVFKARDDVDLRMLAAIVSWMRLCLKNLDQMQDAALLYHAASVFKWPATSELLLVDQPAHELQGVLTKREPGGEAKVVANGGKKAVSVP
;
A
#
# COMPACT_ATOMS: atom_id res chain seq x y z
N MET A 1 -6.45 -12.70 -24.53
CA MET A 1 -5.98 -13.70 -23.54
C MET A 1 -6.73 -13.46 -22.23
N ALA A 2 -7.33 -14.51 -21.66
CA ALA A 2 -8.21 -14.38 -20.49
C ALA A 2 -7.45 -13.93 -19.24
N SER A 3 -7.90 -12.83 -18.64
CA SER A 3 -7.38 -12.24 -17.40
C SER A 3 -7.54 -13.22 -16.23
N ARG A 4 -6.43 -13.82 -15.79
CA ARG A 4 -6.41 -14.67 -14.59
C ARG A 4 -6.16 -13.80 -13.36
N THR A 5 -7.18 -13.06 -12.92
CA THR A 5 -7.20 -12.56 -11.54
C THR A 5 -7.36 -13.75 -10.59
N CYS A 6 -6.50 -13.84 -9.57
CA CYS A 6 -6.55 -14.87 -8.54
C CYS A 6 -7.95 -14.94 -7.88
N PRO A 7 -8.53 -16.15 -7.66
CA PRO A 7 -9.83 -16.32 -7.03
C PRO A 7 -9.97 -15.57 -5.69
N SER A 8 -8.91 -15.53 -4.88
CA SER A 8 -8.88 -14.83 -3.60
C SER A 8 -9.06 -13.31 -3.76
N CYS A 9 -8.37 -12.70 -4.73
CA CYS A 9 -8.53 -11.26 -5.03
C CYS A 9 -9.94 -10.94 -5.51
N ARG A 10 -10.55 -11.83 -6.30
CA ARG A 10 -11.94 -11.66 -6.78
C ARG A 10 -12.95 -11.75 -5.63
N ASP A 11 -12.72 -12.62 -4.67
CA ASP A 11 -13.64 -12.83 -3.55
C ASP A 11 -13.53 -11.72 -2.50
N ILE A 12 -12.33 -11.21 -2.23
CA ILE A 12 -12.13 -10.03 -1.36
C ILE A 12 -12.82 -8.79 -1.97
N LEU A 13 -12.70 -8.56 -3.28
CA LEU A 13 -13.37 -7.45 -3.96
C LEU A 13 -14.89 -7.58 -3.94
N ARG A 14 -15.42 -8.81 -4.10
CA ARG A 14 -16.87 -9.06 -3.95
C ARG A 14 -17.37 -8.78 -2.53
N GLN A 15 -16.56 -9.10 -1.53
CA GLN A 15 -16.90 -8.84 -0.13
C GLN A 15 -16.87 -7.33 0.18
N GLN A 16 -15.87 -6.60 -0.31
CA GLN A 16 -15.79 -5.15 -0.15
C GLN A 16 -16.90 -4.40 -0.91
N ALA A 17 -17.24 -4.82 -2.13
CA ALA A 17 -18.35 -4.24 -2.90
C ALA A 17 -19.71 -4.40 -2.20
N ARG A 18 -19.93 -5.52 -1.50
CA ARG A 18 -21.15 -5.73 -0.68
C ARG A 18 -21.20 -4.79 0.51
N LEU A 19 -20.08 -4.60 1.22
CA LEU A 19 -19.99 -3.67 2.34
C LEU A 19 -20.23 -2.21 1.90
N ILE A 20 -19.73 -1.82 0.73
CA ILE A 20 -19.98 -0.49 0.15
C ILE A 20 -21.46 -0.32 -0.23
N ALA A 21 -22.11 -1.38 -0.73
CA ALA A 21 -23.55 -1.36 -1.03
C ALA A 21 -24.41 -1.25 0.24
N GLU A 22 -23.96 -1.84 1.36
CA GLU A 22 -24.62 -1.75 2.68
C GLU A 22 -24.43 -0.38 3.35
N LEU A 23 -23.35 0.34 3.04
CA LEU A 23 -23.07 1.69 3.53
C LEU A 23 -23.80 2.80 2.74
N ARG A 24 -24.60 2.44 1.73
CA ARG A 24 -25.38 3.43 0.98
C ARG A 24 -26.60 3.87 1.82
N PRO A 25 -26.73 5.15 2.20
CA PRO A 25 -27.87 5.60 2.99
C PRO A 25 -29.17 5.43 2.18
N ARG A 26 -30.15 4.75 2.75
CA ARG A 26 -31.53 4.73 2.23
C ARG A 26 -32.16 6.11 2.42
N PRO A 27 -32.97 6.61 1.47
CA PRO A 27 -33.65 7.89 1.65
C PRO A 27 -34.69 7.80 2.78
N ASN A 28 -34.77 8.89 3.55
CA ASN A 28 -35.55 9.11 4.76
C ASN A 28 -36.98 8.53 4.75
N VAL A 29 -37.33 7.79 5.80
CA VAL A 29 -38.71 7.66 6.29
C VAL A 29 -38.74 7.95 7.79
N ARG A 30 -39.77 8.71 8.18
CA ARG A 30 -39.92 9.52 9.39
C ARG A 30 -40.02 8.74 10.72
N LEU A 31 -39.59 9.44 11.77
CA LEU A 31 -39.76 9.23 13.21
C LEU A 31 -41.13 8.66 13.66
N ASN A 32 -41.12 7.74 14.64
CA ASN A 32 -41.81 7.99 15.93
C ASN A 32 -41.40 7.02 17.08
N ARG A 33 -40.92 7.62 18.17
CA ARG A 33 -41.22 7.44 19.62
C ARG A 33 -41.46 6.08 20.31
N ARG A 34 -40.98 6.09 21.57
CA ARG A 34 -41.24 5.28 22.79
C ARG A 34 -40.44 3.98 22.87
N GLY A 35 -39.65 3.68 23.91
CA GLY A 35 -39.58 4.16 25.29
C GLY A 35 -39.88 3.00 26.22
N ALA A 36 -38.89 2.48 26.96
CA ALA A 36 -39.06 1.77 28.23
C ALA A 36 -37.68 1.45 28.83
N ALA A 37 -37.53 1.84 30.09
CA ALA A 37 -36.45 1.49 31.01
C ALA A 37 -36.73 0.12 31.68
N PHE A 38 -35.98 -0.16 32.76
CA PHE A 38 -36.05 -1.29 33.71
C PHE A 38 -35.24 -2.53 33.34
N GLU A 39 -34.48 -3.19 34.22
CA GLU A 39 -34.10 -2.97 35.62
C GLU A 39 -32.98 -3.98 35.95
N ALA A 40 -32.14 -3.68 36.94
CA ALA A 40 -31.13 -4.60 37.47
C ALA A 40 -31.70 -5.37 38.67
N ALA A 41 -31.41 -6.67 38.80
CA ALA A 41 -31.62 -7.41 40.04
C ALA A 41 -30.53 -8.46 40.29
N LYS A 42 -29.93 -8.36 41.48
CA LYS A 42 -29.07 -9.35 42.15
C LYS A 42 -29.93 -10.48 42.73
N GLY A 43 -29.38 -11.69 42.82
CA GLY A 43 -29.96 -12.77 43.63
C GLY A 43 -29.01 -13.95 43.78
N SER A 44 -28.73 -14.34 45.03
CA SER A 44 -27.77 -15.35 45.45
C SER A 44 -28.48 -16.61 45.98
N ARG A 45 -27.75 -17.74 45.94
CA ARG A 45 -27.81 -18.96 46.79
C ARG A 45 -28.48 -20.24 46.24
N ARG A 46 -27.57 -21.18 45.93
CA ARG A 46 -27.47 -22.60 46.34
C ARG A 46 -28.64 -23.55 46.07
N LEU A 47 -28.33 -24.66 45.40
CA LEU A 47 -28.49 -26.03 45.91
C LEU A 47 -27.71 -27.00 45.01
N LEU A 48 -26.60 -27.55 45.54
CA LEU A 48 -25.85 -28.66 44.97
C LEU A 48 -26.10 -29.88 45.87
N HIS A 49 -26.51 -30.99 45.26
CA HIS A 49 -26.45 -32.29 45.91
C HIS A 49 -25.99 -33.36 44.91
N GLN A 50 -24.96 -34.09 45.35
CA GLN A 50 -24.64 -35.50 45.07
C GLN A 50 -24.36 -35.90 43.59
N THR A 51 -23.29 -36.64 43.26
CA THR A 51 -22.64 -37.74 43.97
C THR A 51 -21.18 -37.90 43.52
N ARG A 52 -20.38 -38.40 44.46
CA ARG A 52 -19.00 -38.86 44.35
C ARG A 52 -18.90 -40.09 43.42
N ARG A 53 -18.10 -40.02 42.37
CA ARG A 53 -17.49 -41.19 41.71
C ARG A 53 -15.99 -40.97 41.53
N LEU A 54 -15.25 -41.86 42.17
CA LEU A 54 -13.89 -42.36 41.93
C LEU A 54 -12.93 -41.45 41.15
N GLN A 55 -11.92 -40.96 41.87
CA GLN A 55 -10.63 -40.53 41.33
C GLN A 55 -10.08 -41.59 40.36
N GLN A 56 -9.89 -41.18 39.11
CA GLN A 56 -8.77 -41.65 38.29
C GLN A 56 -7.94 -40.40 38.02
N ASP A 57 -6.72 -40.39 38.55
CA ASP A 57 -5.73 -39.38 38.19
C ASP A 57 -5.50 -39.46 36.67
N PRO A 58 -5.58 -38.35 35.92
CA PRO A 58 -5.12 -38.36 34.54
C PRO A 58 -3.60 -38.49 34.55
N GLU A 59 -3.13 -39.66 34.11
CA GLU A 59 -1.75 -39.90 33.71
C GLU A 59 -1.29 -38.75 32.80
N SER A 60 -0.31 -37.98 33.26
CA SER A 60 0.24 -36.84 32.55
C SER A 60 1.02 -37.32 31.34
N ASP A 61 0.37 -37.46 30.19
CA ASP A 61 1.00 -37.84 28.93
C ASP A 61 1.95 -36.71 28.47
N PRO A 62 3.28 -36.92 28.51
CA PRO A 62 4.25 -35.90 28.11
C PRO A 62 4.19 -35.57 26.62
N SER A 63 3.53 -36.41 25.80
CA SER A 63 3.32 -36.17 24.37
C SER A 63 2.36 -35.00 24.11
N LEU A 64 1.31 -34.86 24.94
CA LEU A 64 0.34 -33.77 24.85
C LEU A 64 0.98 -32.44 25.23
N ILE A 65 1.71 -32.41 26.35
CA ILE A 65 2.47 -31.23 26.79
C ILE A 65 3.49 -30.84 25.72
N ARG A 66 4.28 -31.80 25.20
CA ARG A 66 5.24 -31.53 24.12
C ARG A 66 4.58 -31.02 22.83
N SER A 67 3.39 -31.52 22.48
CA SER A 67 2.65 -31.07 21.29
C SER A 67 2.05 -29.67 21.45
N VAL A 68 1.64 -29.31 22.67
CA VAL A 68 1.16 -27.97 23.00
C VAL A 68 2.35 -27.01 23.02
N PHE A 69 3.43 -27.35 23.71
CA PHE A 69 4.66 -26.56 23.71
C PHE A 69 5.25 -26.39 22.31
N SER A 70 5.27 -27.41 21.44
CA SER A 70 5.77 -27.28 20.07
C SER A 70 4.89 -26.40 19.19
N LYS A 71 3.56 -26.49 19.33
CA LYS A 71 2.60 -25.61 18.64
C LYS A 71 2.68 -24.16 19.14
N PHE A 72 2.85 -23.96 20.45
CA PHE A 72 3.02 -22.63 21.03
C PHE A 72 4.38 -22.03 20.66
N ALA A 73 5.48 -22.78 20.83
CA ALA A 73 6.82 -22.34 20.43
C ALA A 73 6.88 -22.05 18.92
N GLY A 74 6.23 -22.85 18.08
CA GLY A 74 6.13 -22.62 16.64
C GLY A 74 5.35 -21.34 16.29
N LYS A 75 4.24 -21.06 16.97
CA LYS A 75 3.48 -19.81 16.78
C LYS A 75 4.23 -18.57 17.25
N THR A 76 4.90 -18.65 18.40
CA THR A 76 5.69 -17.52 18.92
C THR A 76 6.93 -17.27 18.07
N ALA A 77 7.64 -18.32 17.64
CA ALA A 77 8.78 -18.21 16.73
C ALA A 77 8.36 -17.61 15.37
N HIS A 78 7.21 -18.03 14.83
CA HIS A 78 6.64 -17.45 13.61
C HIS A 78 6.37 -15.95 13.76
N GLY A 79 5.82 -15.50 14.89
CA GLY A 79 5.60 -14.07 15.15
C GLY A 79 6.88 -13.23 15.10
N TYR A 80 7.97 -13.69 15.72
CA TYR A 80 9.27 -13.00 15.67
C TYR A 80 9.89 -13.01 14.27
N GLN A 81 9.72 -14.09 13.52
CA GLN A 81 10.18 -14.18 12.13
C GLN A 81 9.45 -13.18 11.23
N VAL A 82 8.13 -13.06 11.36
CA VAL A 82 7.32 -12.07 10.63
C VAL A 82 7.75 -10.65 10.99
N TYR A 83 8.01 -10.37 12.27
CA TYR A 83 8.49 -9.05 12.70
C TYR A 83 9.84 -8.70 12.07
N GLY A 84 10.82 -9.60 12.14
CA GLY A 84 12.13 -9.37 11.54
C GLY A 84 12.06 -9.25 10.01
N ALA A 85 11.23 -10.05 9.35
CA ALA A 85 11.03 -9.98 7.91
C ALA A 85 10.36 -8.66 7.48
N THR A 86 9.26 -8.27 8.16
CA THR A 86 8.55 -7.02 7.85
C THR A 86 9.42 -5.79 8.12
N GLU A 87 10.30 -5.82 9.12
CA GLU A 87 11.28 -4.76 9.37
C GLU A 87 12.29 -4.64 8.21
N GLN A 88 12.84 -5.76 7.73
CA GLN A 88 13.77 -5.75 6.59
C GLN A 88 13.09 -5.26 5.30
N ILE A 89 11.87 -5.75 5.04
CA ILE A 89 11.07 -5.31 3.89
C ILE A 89 10.78 -3.82 3.99
N TYR A 90 10.39 -3.34 5.18
CA TYR A 90 10.14 -1.93 5.41
C TYR A 90 11.38 -1.07 5.14
N LYS A 91 12.54 -1.44 5.68
CA LYS A 91 13.81 -0.72 5.44
C LYS A 91 14.14 -0.64 3.95
N ALA A 92 13.89 -1.72 3.20
CA ALA A 92 14.06 -1.71 1.75
C ALA A 92 13.08 -0.78 1.02
N CYS A 93 11.85 -0.62 1.52
CA CYS A 93 10.88 0.34 0.98
C CYS A 93 11.26 1.79 1.32
N ALA A 94 11.63 2.05 2.57
CA ALA A 94 11.93 3.39 3.08
C ALA A 94 13.26 3.95 2.55
N GLY A 95 14.19 3.07 2.15
CA GLY A 95 15.49 3.42 1.57
C GLY A 95 15.45 3.84 0.10
N GLN A 96 14.28 3.89 -0.53
CA GLN A 96 14.16 4.12 -1.98
C GLN A 96 14.30 5.59 -2.37
N ALA A 97 13.72 6.49 -1.58
CA ALA A 97 13.84 7.94 -1.76
C ALA A 97 14.44 8.58 -0.50
N PRO A 98 15.73 8.32 -0.21
CA PRO A 98 16.38 8.87 0.96
C PRO A 98 16.56 10.38 0.81
N TYR A 99 16.37 11.10 1.91
CA TYR A 99 16.71 12.51 2.02
C TYR A 99 17.30 12.78 3.40
N THR A 100 18.13 13.82 3.48
CA THR A 100 18.70 14.35 4.72
C THR A 100 18.56 15.86 4.76
N ILE A 101 18.38 16.43 5.95
CA ILE A 101 18.41 17.87 6.17
C ILE A 101 19.64 18.15 7.04
N SER A 102 20.43 19.16 6.70
CA SER A 102 21.60 19.54 7.48
C SER A 102 21.18 20.07 8.85
N GLU A 103 21.80 19.55 9.91
CA GLU A 103 21.63 20.07 11.28
C GLU A 103 22.08 21.54 11.38
N GLU A 104 23.08 21.95 10.60
CA GLU A 104 23.55 23.34 10.56
C GLU A 104 22.49 24.26 9.94
N ASP A 105 21.92 23.88 8.79
CA ASP A 105 20.87 24.66 8.13
C ASP A 105 19.60 24.73 8.99
N ARG A 106 19.30 23.65 9.71
CA ARG A 106 18.20 23.61 10.68
C ARG A 106 18.42 24.62 11.80
N LYS A 107 19.61 24.62 12.40
CA LYS A 107 19.96 25.48 13.53
C LYS A 107 20.04 26.95 13.14
N ASN A 108 20.37 27.22 11.88
CA ASN A 108 20.42 28.56 11.31
C ASN A 108 19.08 29.01 10.72
N GLU A 109 18.03 28.17 10.75
CA GLU A 109 16.71 28.43 10.15
C GLU A 109 16.78 28.75 8.64
N THR A 110 17.76 28.19 7.93
CA THR A 110 18.02 28.42 6.50
C THR A 110 17.59 27.27 5.58
N VAL A 111 16.82 26.31 6.10
CA VAL A 111 16.36 25.16 5.31
C VAL A 111 15.47 25.65 4.16
N PRO A 112 15.80 25.33 2.89
CA PRO A 112 14.99 25.75 1.76
C PRO A 112 13.61 25.09 1.80
N THR A 113 12.59 25.83 1.37
CA THR A 113 11.21 25.36 1.34
C THR A 113 10.64 25.44 -0.07
N THR A 114 9.71 24.55 -0.41
CA THR A 114 8.90 24.66 -1.62
C THR A 114 7.88 25.79 -1.49
N ASP A 115 7.23 26.17 -2.59
CA ASP A 115 6.11 27.12 -2.59
C ASP A 115 4.93 26.65 -1.69
N GLU A 116 4.83 25.35 -1.45
CA GLU A 116 3.85 24.73 -0.55
C GLU A 116 4.30 24.70 0.92
N GLY A 117 5.50 25.21 1.23
CA GLY A 117 6.09 25.23 2.56
C GLY A 117 6.72 23.91 3.00
N GLU A 118 7.01 22.99 2.08
CA GLU A 118 7.70 21.74 2.42
C GLU A 118 9.21 21.95 2.46
N GLU A 119 9.85 21.49 3.52
CA GLU A 119 11.31 21.55 3.65
C GLU A 119 12.00 20.61 2.65
N ILE A 120 12.99 21.16 1.96
CA ILE A 120 13.77 20.49 0.93
C ILE A 120 15.15 20.15 1.53
N GLY A 121 15.47 18.86 1.53
CA GLY A 121 16.77 18.35 1.95
C GLY A 121 17.73 18.13 0.79
N VAL A 122 18.72 17.27 1.03
CA VAL A 122 19.57 16.66 0.01
C VAL A 122 19.12 15.22 -0.16
N GLY A 123 18.82 14.82 -1.40
CA GLY A 123 18.47 13.44 -1.73
C GLY A 123 19.50 12.79 -2.65
N GLY A 124 19.17 11.59 -3.11
CA GLY A 124 19.90 10.92 -4.18
C GLY A 124 19.21 9.64 -4.63
N GLY A 125 19.70 9.07 -5.72
CA GLY A 125 19.12 7.87 -6.30
C GLY A 125 17.98 8.19 -7.27
N MET A 126 17.45 7.15 -7.91
CA MET A 126 16.62 7.32 -9.11
C MET A 126 15.38 8.21 -8.91
N TRP A 127 14.78 8.19 -7.71
CA TRP A 127 13.57 8.96 -7.43
C TRP A 127 13.82 10.47 -7.44
N HIS A 128 14.99 10.91 -6.98
CA HIS A 128 15.38 12.31 -7.02
C HIS A 128 16.07 12.67 -8.34
N ASP A 129 17.02 11.84 -8.78
CA ASP A 129 17.92 12.18 -9.88
C ASP A 129 17.27 11.97 -11.26
N ALA A 130 16.56 10.86 -11.46
CA ALA A 130 15.95 10.52 -12.74
C ALA A 130 14.50 11.04 -12.84
N PHE A 131 13.70 10.83 -11.79
CA PHE A 131 12.29 11.24 -11.75
C PHE A 131 12.07 12.68 -11.27
N LYS A 132 13.14 13.40 -10.89
CA LYS A 132 13.10 14.82 -10.53
C LYS A 132 12.14 15.15 -9.38
N LEU A 133 11.95 14.20 -8.46
CA LEU A 133 11.15 14.44 -7.27
C LEU A 133 11.99 15.18 -6.22
N PRO A 134 11.44 16.23 -5.57
CA PRO A 134 12.19 16.98 -4.58
C PRO A 134 12.45 16.11 -3.34
N PRO A 135 13.63 16.23 -2.70
CA PRO A 135 13.98 15.47 -1.50
C PRO A 135 13.27 16.01 -0.25
N THR A 136 11.97 15.74 -0.15
CA THR A 136 11.11 16.16 0.97
C THR A 136 10.53 14.96 1.72
N PHE A 137 10.02 15.19 2.92
CA PHE A 137 9.24 14.19 3.67
C PHE A 137 8.06 13.63 2.85
N SER A 138 7.41 14.50 2.09
CA SER A 138 6.26 14.16 1.25
C SER A 138 6.67 13.14 0.18
N THR A 139 7.72 13.43 -0.59
CA THR A 139 8.29 12.50 -1.58
C THR A 139 8.68 11.17 -0.94
N TRP A 140 9.43 11.20 0.17
CA TRP A 140 9.83 9.99 0.88
C TRP A 140 8.63 9.14 1.29
N SER A 141 7.61 9.76 1.89
CA SER A 141 6.43 9.05 2.38
C SER A 141 5.62 8.42 1.24
N GLN A 142 5.41 9.15 0.13
CA GLN A 142 4.66 8.65 -1.02
C GLN A 142 5.39 7.53 -1.75
N VAL A 143 6.69 7.66 -1.97
CA VAL A 143 7.51 6.62 -2.58
C VAL A 143 7.54 5.39 -1.66
N THR A 144 7.72 5.57 -0.36
CA THR A 144 7.70 4.44 0.61
C THR A 144 6.35 3.72 0.59
N MET A 145 5.23 4.46 0.60
CA MET A 145 3.89 3.88 0.49
C MET A 145 3.68 3.13 -0.83
N LEU A 146 4.21 3.63 -1.95
CA LEU A 146 4.14 2.91 -3.23
C LEU A 146 4.84 1.54 -3.14
N HIS A 147 6.02 1.47 -2.54
CA HIS A 147 6.74 0.20 -2.38
C HIS A 147 6.02 -0.73 -1.39
N MET A 148 5.54 -0.19 -0.27
CA MET A 148 4.74 -0.96 0.69
C MET A 148 3.46 -1.51 0.05
N TYR A 149 2.81 -0.74 -0.82
CA TYR A 149 1.63 -1.20 -1.55
C TYR A 149 1.93 -2.47 -2.36
N LEU A 150 3.05 -2.52 -3.10
CA LEU A 150 3.44 -3.68 -3.89
C LEU A 150 3.55 -4.95 -3.02
N ILE A 151 4.15 -4.81 -1.83
CA ILE A 151 4.24 -5.89 -0.85
C ILE A 151 2.85 -6.28 -0.32
N VAL A 152 2.04 -5.30 0.07
CA VAL A 152 0.69 -5.54 0.62
C VAL A 152 -0.19 -6.27 -0.39
N VAL A 153 -0.09 -5.98 -1.69
CA VAL A 153 -0.80 -6.73 -2.73
C VAL A 153 -0.47 -8.22 -2.65
N ARG A 154 0.82 -8.57 -2.50
CA ARG A 154 1.25 -9.98 -2.38
C ARG A 154 0.87 -10.62 -1.04
N LEU A 155 0.91 -9.85 0.05
CA LEU A 155 0.50 -10.33 1.38
C LEU A 155 -0.98 -10.71 1.40
N ARG A 156 -1.85 -9.99 0.68
CA ARG A 156 -3.29 -10.33 0.59
C ARG A 156 -3.59 -11.70 -0.04
N CYS A 157 -2.59 -12.35 -0.64
CA CYS A 157 -2.71 -13.73 -1.12
C CYS A 157 -2.48 -14.80 -0.04
N LEU A 158 -1.97 -14.42 1.14
CA LEU A 158 -1.81 -15.30 2.30
C LEU A 158 -3.17 -15.59 2.97
N THR A 159 -3.16 -16.44 4.00
CA THR A 159 -4.38 -16.66 4.79
C THR A 159 -4.80 -15.36 5.49
N LYS A 160 -6.11 -15.22 5.74
CA LYS A 160 -6.67 -14.03 6.41
C LYS A 160 -5.91 -13.59 7.67
N PRO A 161 -5.62 -14.47 8.65
CA PRO A 161 -4.90 -14.06 9.85
C PRO A 161 -3.45 -13.63 9.56
N GLU A 162 -2.77 -14.31 8.65
CA GLU A 162 -1.37 -14.02 8.32
C GLU A 162 -1.23 -12.66 7.65
N TRP A 163 -2.02 -12.36 6.61
CA TRP A 163 -1.86 -11.07 5.93
C TRP A 163 -2.18 -9.89 6.84
N HIS A 164 -3.17 -10.02 7.74
CA HIS A 164 -3.47 -8.98 8.72
C HIS A 164 -2.29 -8.71 9.64
N ASP A 165 -1.64 -9.76 10.17
CA ASP A 165 -0.48 -9.62 11.04
C ASP A 165 0.70 -8.97 10.30
N TRP A 166 1.05 -9.49 9.12
CA TRP A 166 2.12 -8.95 8.29
C TRP A 166 1.88 -7.48 7.91
N GLN A 167 0.68 -7.14 7.44
CA GLN A 167 0.35 -5.78 7.05
C GLN A 167 0.37 -4.83 8.25
N ASN A 168 -0.16 -5.24 9.41
CA ASN A 168 -0.12 -4.42 10.61
C ASN A 168 1.31 -4.10 11.03
N GLN A 169 2.20 -5.11 11.05
CA GLN A 169 3.60 -4.91 11.40
C GLN A 169 4.33 -4.00 10.39
N LEU A 170 4.13 -4.23 9.09
CA LEU A 170 4.72 -3.40 8.03
C LEU A 170 4.28 -1.94 8.14
N VAL A 171 2.98 -1.71 8.38
CA VAL A 171 2.41 -0.36 8.55
C VAL A 171 2.94 0.28 9.84
N ASN A 172 3.05 -0.46 10.94
CA ASN A 172 3.60 0.05 12.20
C ASN A 172 5.05 0.53 12.04
N HIS A 173 5.90 -0.23 11.34
CA HIS A 173 7.28 0.20 11.04
C HIS A 173 7.32 1.54 10.30
N PHE A 174 6.42 1.73 9.33
CA PHE A 174 6.29 3.00 8.61
C PHE A 174 5.87 4.16 9.51
N PHE A 175 4.82 4.00 10.32
CA PHE A 175 4.35 5.08 11.18
C PHE A 175 5.35 5.43 12.29
N ASN A 176 6.08 4.44 12.81
CA ASN A 176 7.14 4.67 13.78
C ASN A 176 8.28 5.52 13.17
N ASN A 177 8.76 5.17 11.98
CA ASN A 177 9.82 5.96 11.33
C ASN A 177 9.32 7.31 10.81
N ALA A 178 8.05 7.43 10.43
CA ALA A 178 7.44 8.70 10.10
C ALA A 178 7.39 9.64 11.33
N GLU A 179 7.01 9.15 12.50
CA GLU A 179 7.03 9.93 13.74
C GLU A 179 8.45 10.35 14.12
N GLU A 180 9.41 9.43 14.03
CA GLU A 180 10.83 9.70 14.28
C GLU A 180 11.37 10.78 13.35
N ARG A 181 11.09 10.71 12.04
CA ARG A 181 11.50 11.74 11.07
C ARG A 181 10.87 13.10 11.38
N MET A 182 9.58 13.13 11.73
CA MET A 182 8.91 14.37 12.12
C MET A 182 9.59 15.02 13.33
N ASP A 183 9.99 14.22 14.33
CA ASP A 183 10.65 14.71 15.54
C ASP A 183 12.10 15.12 15.27
N LEU A 184 12.92 14.22 14.73
CA LEU A 184 14.36 14.38 14.61
C LEU A 184 14.77 15.23 13.40
N VAL A 185 14.15 15.00 12.23
CA VAL A 185 14.56 15.66 10.97
C VAL A 185 13.84 17.00 10.80
N HIS A 186 12.57 17.08 11.17
CA HIS A 186 11.72 18.27 10.99
C HIS A 186 11.50 19.09 12.27
N GLY A 187 12.07 18.67 13.40
CA GLY A 187 12.01 19.44 14.66
C GLY A 187 10.60 19.61 15.21
N LEU A 188 9.62 18.78 14.81
CA LEU A 188 8.24 18.85 15.26
C LEU A 188 8.09 18.27 16.67
N SER A 189 8.64 18.95 17.68
CA SER A 189 8.70 18.52 19.08
C SER A 189 7.32 18.31 19.74
N SER A 190 6.27 18.97 19.22
CA SER A 190 4.91 18.81 19.73
C SER A 190 4.31 17.47 19.32
N ARG A 191 4.19 16.54 20.28
CA ARG A 191 3.50 15.25 20.10
C ARG A 191 2.10 15.42 19.51
N MET A 192 1.33 16.43 19.95
CA MET A 192 -0.03 16.62 19.44
C MET A 192 -0.06 16.97 17.95
N ILE A 193 0.92 17.76 17.48
CA ILE A 193 1.08 18.09 16.07
C ILE A 193 1.49 16.84 15.28
N ARG A 194 2.50 16.08 15.74
CA ARG A 194 2.91 14.82 15.10
C ARG A 194 1.75 13.84 14.97
N GLN A 195 0.98 13.65 16.04
CA GLN A 195 -0.17 12.74 16.01
C GLN A 195 -1.29 13.20 15.06
N ARG A 196 -1.42 14.51 14.80
CA ARG A 196 -2.31 15.02 13.74
C ARG A 196 -1.78 14.62 12.36
N TYR A 197 -0.51 14.90 12.08
CA TYR A 197 0.12 14.51 10.81
C TYR A 197 0.07 13.00 10.56
N LEU A 198 0.28 12.17 11.59
CA LEU A 198 0.17 10.70 11.44
C LEU A 198 -1.27 10.26 11.11
N ARG A 199 -2.31 10.91 11.64
CA ARG A 199 -3.70 10.62 11.24
C ARG A 199 -3.96 11.00 9.78
N ASP A 200 -3.41 12.13 9.34
CA ASP A 200 -3.53 12.56 7.95
C ASP A 200 -2.80 11.57 7.04
N LEU A 201 -1.58 11.17 7.41
CA LEU A 201 -0.78 10.18 6.71
C LEU A 201 -1.46 8.80 6.65
N PHE A 202 -2.17 8.40 7.70
CA PHE A 202 -2.99 7.17 7.69
C PHE A 202 -4.16 7.25 6.73
N THR A 203 -4.79 8.42 6.62
CA THR A 203 -5.84 8.65 5.62
C THR A 203 -5.27 8.58 4.20
N THR A 204 -4.11 9.22 3.97
CA THR A 204 -3.37 9.15 2.71
C THR A 204 -3.01 7.70 2.36
N TRP A 205 -2.47 6.92 3.29
CA TRP A 205 -2.13 5.52 3.07
C TRP A 205 -3.32 4.70 2.56
N ARG A 206 -4.50 4.88 3.16
CA ARG A 206 -5.72 4.19 2.70
C ARG A 206 -6.17 4.67 1.32
N GLY A 207 -6.03 5.96 1.03
CA GLY A 207 -6.30 6.53 -0.29
C GLY A 207 -5.36 5.96 -1.36
N VAL A 208 -4.08 5.83 -1.04
CA VAL A 208 -3.05 5.23 -1.90
C VAL A 208 -3.38 3.77 -2.23
N ILE A 209 -3.74 2.95 -1.22
CA ILE A 209 -4.17 1.57 -1.45
C ILE A 209 -5.35 1.53 -2.43
N MET A 210 -6.38 2.35 -2.20
CA MET A 210 -7.58 2.37 -3.03
C MET A 210 -7.28 2.80 -4.47
N ALA A 211 -6.47 3.84 -4.65
CA ALA A 211 -6.11 4.38 -5.96
C ALA A 211 -5.28 3.38 -6.78
N TYR A 212 -4.30 2.71 -6.15
CA TYR A 212 -3.49 1.72 -6.84
C TYR A 212 -4.23 0.42 -7.09
N ASP A 213 -5.12 -0.02 -6.18
CA ASP A 213 -6.00 -1.17 -6.44
C ASP A 213 -6.92 -0.92 -7.65
N GLU A 214 -7.51 0.28 -7.73
CA GLU A 214 -8.29 0.68 -8.88
C GLU A 214 -7.46 0.67 -10.17
N GLY A 215 -6.27 1.28 -10.14
CA GLY A 215 -5.35 1.32 -11.29
C GLY A 215 -4.90 -0.07 -11.73
N PHE A 216 -4.54 -0.93 -10.78
CA PHE A 216 -4.10 -2.29 -11.04
C PHE A 216 -5.17 -3.10 -11.79
N ILE A 217 -6.44 -2.93 -11.44
CA ILE A 217 -7.59 -3.63 -12.04
C ILE A 217 -8.03 -3.02 -13.37
N LYS A 218 -8.13 -1.68 -13.44
CA LYS A 218 -8.71 -0.98 -14.60
C LYS A 218 -7.74 -0.81 -15.77
N GLY A 219 -6.44 -0.88 -15.52
CA GLY A 219 -5.41 -0.85 -16.57
C GLY A 219 -4.39 0.28 -16.38
N ASP A 220 -3.38 0.28 -17.25
CA ASP A 220 -2.16 1.06 -17.05
C ASP A 220 -2.39 2.56 -17.11
N ALA A 221 -3.35 3.05 -17.89
CA ALA A 221 -3.71 4.47 -17.90
C ALA A 221 -4.26 4.96 -16.55
N VAL A 222 -5.09 4.13 -15.89
CA VAL A 222 -5.66 4.47 -14.56
C VAL A 222 -4.57 4.35 -13.49
N LEU A 223 -3.69 3.34 -13.60
CA LEU A 223 -2.53 3.19 -12.72
C LEU A 223 -1.55 4.36 -12.86
N ALA A 224 -1.26 4.79 -14.09
CA ALA A 224 -0.44 5.97 -14.38
C ALA A 224 -1.04 7.22 -13.75
N ALA A 225 -2.36 7.43 -13.89
CA ALA A 225 -3.04 8.56 -13.26
C ALA A 225 -2.97 8.51 -11.73
N ALA A 226 -3.02 7.32 -11.12
CA ALA A 226 -2.84 7.15 -9.68
C ALA A 226 -1.41 7.46 -9.23
N VAL A 227 -0.39 7.00 -9.97
CA VAL A 227 1.03 7.32 -9.69
C VAL A 227 1.28 8.81 -9.84
N TRP A 228 0.75 9.44 -10.89
CA TRP A 228 0.86 10.87 -11.15
C TRP A 228 0.30 11.72 -10.00
N ARG A 229 -0.90 11.39 -9.50
CA ARG A 229 -1.51 12.11 -8.37
C ARG A 229 -0.76 11.92 -7.05
N ASN A 230 -0.28 10.72 -6.75
CA ASN A 230 0.30 10.40 -5.45
C ASN A 230 1.81 10.71 -5.39
N VAL A 231 2.58 10.29 -6.39
CA VAL A 231 4.05 10.42 -6.41
C VAL A 231 4.47 11.78 -6.96
N PHE A 232 3.85 12.22 -8.05
CA PHE A 232 4.18 13.49 -8.71
C PHE A 232 3.28 14.65 -8.28
N LYS A 233 2.41 14.44 -7.29
CA LYS A 233 1.47 15.45 -6.76
C LYS A 233 0.63 16.16 -7.84
N ALA A 234 0.27 15.45 -8.91
CA ALA A 234 -0.47 16.01 -10.05
C ALA A 234 0.20 17.21 -10.72
N ARG A 235 1.54 17.30 -10.71
CA ARG A 235 2.28 18.31 -11.45
C ARG A 235 2.15 18.13 -12.97
N ASP A 236 2.00 19.22 -13.71
CA ASP A 236 1.81 19.16 -15.16
C ASP A 236 3.11 18.94 -15.94
N ASP A 237 4.27 19.18 -15.32
CA ASP A 237 5.60 19.10 -15.93
C ASP A 237 6.26 17.72 -15.84
N VAL A 238 5.44 16.67 -15.72
CA VAL A 238 5.91 15.29 -15.56
C VAL A 238 6.22 14.65 -16.90
N ASP A 239 7.42 14.09 -17.04
CA ASP A 239 7.77 13.26 -18.19
C ASP A 239 6.92 11.98 -18.20
N LEU A 240 6.01 11.88 -19.18
CA LEU A 240 5.12 10.73 -19.35
C LEU A 240 5.89 9.43 -19.60
N ARG A 241 7.09 9.48 -20.18
CA ARG A 241 7.96 8.32 -20.37
C ARG A 241 8.42 7.76 -19.02
N MET A 242 8.80 8.63 -18.10
CA MET A 242 9.18 8.27 -16.74
C MET A 242 7.99 7.71 -15.95
N LEU A 243 6.82 8.34 -16.09
CA LEU A 243 5.59 7.85 -15.48
C LEU A 243 5.24 6.43 -15.98
N ALA A 244 5.34 6.19 -17.28
CA ALA A 244 5.11 4.87 -17.88
C ALA A 244 6.14 3.83 -17.39
N ALA A 245 7.40 4.22 -17.19
CA ALA A 245 8.43 3.35 -16.63
C ALA A 245 8.09 2.90 -15.21
N ILE A 246 7.58 3.80 -14.36
CA ILE A 246 7.11 3.43 -13.00
C ILE A 246 5.95 2.45 -13.08
N VAL A 247 5.00 2.65 -14.00
CA VAL A 247 3.86 1.73 -14.18
C VAL A 247 4.32 0.34 -14.64
N SER A 248 5.20 0.28 -15.65
CA SER A 248 5.80 -0.99 -16.10
C SER A 248 6.53 -1.69 -14.96
N TRP A 249 7.30 -0.93 -14.19
CA TRP A 249 8.05 -1.44 -13.05
C TRP A 249 7.14 -1.98 -11.95
N MET A 250 6.05 -1.28 -11.62
CA MET A 250 5.04 -1.78 -10.67
C MET A 250 4.45 -3.11 -11.13
N ARG A 251 4.15 -3.26 -12.43
CA ARG A 251 3.67 -4.53 -13.00
C ARG A 251 4.72 -5.64 -12.89
N LEU A 252 5.98 -5.34 -13.19
CA LEU A 252 7.09 -6.28 -13.06
C LEU A 252 7.30 -6.72 -11.61
N CYS A 253 7.30 -5.79 -10.65
CA CYS A 253 7.41 -6.12 -9.23
C CYS A 253 6.28 -7.03 -8.77
N LEU A 254 5.02 -6.71 -9.13
CA LEU A 254 3.88 -7.55 -8.77
C LEU A 254 3.96 -8.94 -9.41
N LYS A 255 4.39 -9.03 -10.68
CA LYS A 255 4.63 -10.31 -11.36
C LYS A 255 5.68 -11.14 -10.62
N ASN A 256 6.80 -10.53 -10.24
CA ASN A 256 7.88 -11.22 -9.54
C ASN A 256 7.44 -11.66 -8.13
N LEU A 257 6.68 -10.83 -7.43
CA LEU A 257 6.12 -11.18 -6.12
C LEU A 257 5.09 -12.32 -6.20
N ASP A 258 4.24 -12.33 -7.22
CA ASP A 258 3.24 -13.39 -7.44
C ASP A 258 3.89 -14.77 -7.70
N GLN A 259 5.07 -14.78 -8.33
CA GLN A 259 5.85 -15.99 -8.59
C GLN A 259 6.60 -16.51 -7.36
N MET A 260 6.68 -15.74 -6.26
CA MET A 260 7.33 -16.19 -5.03
C MET A 260 6.43 -17.14 -4.24
N GLN A 261 7.02 -18.19 -3.68
CA GLN A 261 6.37 -19.04 -2.68
C GLN A 261 6.18 -18.26 -1.36
N ASP A 262 5.14 -18.58 -0.59
CA ASP A 262 4.83 -17.87 0.67
C ASP A 262 6.01 -17.90 1.66
N ALA A 263 6.69 -19.04 1.79
CA ALA A 263 7.87 -19.17 2.64
C ALA A 263 9.05 -18.29 2.20
N ALA A 264 9.14 -17.96 0.91
CA ALA A 264 10.20 -17.09 0.38
C ALA A 264 9.97 -15.61 0.72
N LEU A 265 8.73 -15.21 1.07
CA LEU A 265 8.43 -13.82 1.44
C LEU A 265 9.25 -13.34 2.65
N LEU A 266 9.54 -14.25 3.59
CA LEU A 266 10.34 -13.97 4.78
C LEU A 266 11.75 -13.47 4.46
N TYR A 267 12.32 -13.89 3.33
CA TYR A 267 13.73 -13.66 3.00
C TYR A 267 13.94 -12.84 1.73
N HIS A 268 12.98 -12.87 0.80
CA HIS A 268 13.20 -12.40 -0.57
C HIS A 268 12.18 -11.37 -1.05
N ALA A 269 11.16 -11.02 -0.27
CA ALA A 269 10.15 -10.04 -0.71
C ALA A 269 10.77 -8.69 -1.11
N ALA A 270 11.77 -8.21 -0.37
CA ALA A 270 12.49 -6.96 -0.68
C ALA A 270 13.35 -7.02 -1.95
N SER A 271 13.67 -8.21 -2.47
CA SER A 271 14.58 -8.37 -3.60
C SER A 271 14.02 -7.80 -4.91
N VAL A 272 12.70 -7.65 -5.01
CA VAL A 272 12.04 -7.08 -6.20
C VAL A 272 12.37 -5.60 -6.40
N PHE A 273 12.85 -4.91 -5.37
CA PHE A 273 13.27 -3.51 -5.44
C PHE A 273 14.74 -3.33 -5.85
N LYS A 274 15.49 -4.41 -6.06
CA LYS A 274 16.86 -4.32 -6.60
C LYS A 274 16.88 -3.85 -8.05
N TRP A 275 15.79 -4.11 -8.79
CA TRP A 275 15.62 -3.64 -10.16
C TRP A 275 15.02 -2.24 -10.13
N PRO A 276 15.73 -1.20 -10.59
CA PRO A 276 15.21 0.16 -10.57
C PRO A 276 14.16 0.37 -11.67
N ALA A 277 13.22 1.28 -11.42
CA ALA A 277 12.15 1.59 -12.38
C ALA A 277 12.69 2.18 -13.71
N THR A 278 13.84 2.84 -13.68
CA THR A 278 14.50 3.35 -14.89
C THR A 278 14.93 2.25 -15.86
N SER A 279 15.11 1.01 -15.39
CA SER A 279 15.44 -0.12 -16.27
C SER A 279 14.29 -0.50 -17.20
N GLU A 280 13.06 -0.08 -16.90
CA GLU A 280 11.89 -0.33 -17.75
C GLU A 280 11.79 0.63 -18.94
N LEU A 281 12.64 1.67 -19.00
CA LEU A 281 12.61 2.65 -20.08
C LEU A 281 12.79 2.00 -21.46
N LEU A 282 13.65 0.98 -21.58
CA LEU A 282 13.86 0.25 -22.83
C LEU A 282 12.61 -0.47 -23.32
N LEU A 283 11.73 -0.90 -22.40
CA LEU A 283 10.47 -1.53 -22.76
C LEU A 283 9.43 -0.47 -23.15
N VAL A 284 9.37 0.63 -22.40
CA VAL A 284 8.47 1.76 -22.67
C VAL A 284 8.73 2.41 -24.02
N ASP A 285 9.99 2.46 -24.45
CA ASP A 285 10.40 3.05 -25.74
C ASP A 285 10.00 2.20 -26.95
N GLN A 286 9.66 0.93 -26.74
CA GLN A 286 9.27 0.04 -27.83
C GLN A 286 7.81 0.28 -28.21
N PRO A 287 7.50 0.44 -29.50
CA PRO A 287 6.12 0.45 -29.97
C PRO A 287 5.39 -0.82 -29.52
N ALA A 288 4.23 -0.64 -28.90
CA ALA A 288 3.30 -1.73 -28.66
C ALA A 288 3.04 -2.47 -29.98
N HIS A 289 2.84 -3.78 -29.93
CA HIS A 289 2.65 -4.62 -31.11
C HIS A 289 1.50 -4.10 -32.00
N GLU A 290 0.45 -3.56 -31.39
CA GLU A 290 -0.70 -2.95 -32.05
C GLU A 290 -0.36 -1.66 -32.82
N LEU A 291 0.77 -1.03 -32.51
CA LEU A 291 1.26 0.21 -33.13
C LEU A 291 2.43 -0.04 -34.11
N GLN A 292 2.91 -1.28 -34.23
CA GLN A 292 3.93 -1.67 -35.21
C GLN A 292 3.36 -1.51 -36.63
N GLY A 293 3.70 -0.41 -37.29
CA GLY A 293 3.17 -0.03 -38.62
C GLY A 293 2.47 1.34 -38.67
N VAL A 294 1.98 1.83 -37.53
CA VAL A 294 1.42 3.20 -37.42
C VAL A 294 2.54 4.22 -37.18
N LEU A 295 3.50 3.88 -36.31
CA LEU A 295 4.59 4.78 -35.92
C LEU A 295 5.75 4.80 -36.93
N THR A 296 5.93 3.75 -37.74
CA THR A 296 6.96 3.68 -38.80
C THR A 296 6.64 4.56 -40.02
N LYS A 297 5.45 5.19 -40.08
CA LYS A 297 5.04 6.10 -41.16
C LYS A 297 5.47 7.56 -40.96
N ARG A 298 6.48 7.85 -40.14
CA ARG A 298 7.02 9.20 -40.02
C ARG A 298 8.15 9.41 -41.03
N GLU A 299 7.84 10.02 -42.17
CA GLU A 299 8.86 10.46 -43.13
C GLU A 299 9.78 11.53 -42.49
N PRO A 300 11.10 11.49 -42.77
CA PRO A 300 12.04 12.46 -42.24
C PRO A 300 11.82 13.82 -42.90
N GLY A 301 11.16 14.75 -42.19
CA GLY A 301 11.03 16.15 -42.59
C GLY A 301 9.63 16.77 -42.53
N GLY A 302 8.58 16.03 -42.14
CA GLY A 302 7.22 16.57 -42.08
C GLY A 302 6.82 17.10 -40.69
N GLU A 303 6.40 18.36 -40.60
CA GLU A 303 5.72 18.93 -39.44
C GLU A 303 4.52 18.07 -39.01
N ALA A 304 4.33 17.94 -37.70
CA ALA A 304 3.29 17.11 -37.11
C ALA A 304 1.88 17.64 -37.47
N LYS A 305 1.23 17.01 -38.45
CA LYS A 305 -0.23 17.16 -38.64
C LYS A 305 -0.97 16.08 -37.87
N VAL A 306 -1.72 16.50 -36.86
CA VAL A 306 -2.74 15.68 -36.20
C VAL A 306 -3.81 15.36 -37.24
N VAL A 307 -3.85 14.12 -37.72
CA VAL A 307 -4.94 13.64 -38.57
C VAL A 307 -6.15 13.43 -37.67
N ALA A 308 -7.03 14.43 -37.63
CA ALA A 308 -8.36 14.28 -37.06
C ALA A 308 -9.10 13.19 -37.85
N ASN A 309 -9.46 12.11 -37.15
CA ASN A 309 -10.13 10.96 -37.76
C ASN A 309 -11.56 11.37 -38.12
N GLY A 310 -11.77 11.84 -39.35
CA GLY A 310 -13.05 12.21 -39.92
C GLY A 310 -13.90 10.98 -40.26
N GLY A 311 -14.52 10.39 -39.24
CA GLY A 311 -15.56 9.36 -39.39
C GLY A 311 -16.95 9.99 -39.49
N LYS A 312 -17.42 10.24 -40.72
CA LYS A 312 -18.80 10.64 -41.02
C LYS A 312 -19.81 9.64 -40.42
N LYS A 313 -20.79 10.15 -39.67
CA LYS A 313 -22.20 9.74 -39.78
C LYS A 313 -23.07 10.97 -39.62
N ALA A 314 -23.47 11.55 -40.75
CA ALA A 314 -24.64 12.40 -40.81
C ALA A 314 -25.86 11.54 -40.50
N VAL A 315 -26.51 11.80 -39.37
CA VAL A 315 -27.87 11.34 -39.09
C VAL A 315 -28.76 12.51 -39.46
N SER A 316 -29.37 12.43 -40.64
CA SER A 316 -30.51 13.25 -41.03
C SER A 316 -31.76 12.64 -40.39
N VAL A 317 -32.50 13.44 -39.62
CA VAL A 317 -33.90 13.16 -39.24
C VAL A 317 -34.65 14.50 -39.36
N PRO A 318 -35.88 14.50 -39.89
CA PRO A 318 -36.67 15.69 -40.21
C PRO A 318 -36.95 16.64 -39.05
#